data_AF-A0A9P2Z026-F1
#
_entry.id   AF-A0A9P2Z026-F1
#
_cell.length_a   1.000
_cell.length_b   1.000
_cell.length_c   1.000
_cell.angle_alpha   90.00
_cell.angle_beta   90.00
_cell.angle_gamma   90.00
#
_symmetry.space_group_name_H-M   'P 1'
#
loop_
_entity.id
_entity.type
_entity.pdbx_description
1 polymer ?
#
loop_
_entity_poly.entity_id
_entity_poly.type
_entity_poly.pdbx_seq_one_letter_code
_entity_poly.pdbx_strand_id
1 'polypeptide(L)'
;MVKENYPIRDETMREVDIESFENLSAIHQEYLLYVRYTAILIDPFSNPDDQGAYFDFSAVPYKHVDTDEQGVIHIPRMPSEDYYRTLMIQAIGRALNVATPMIDTLLLRYETTVKQYCDTHLHQQLSKQFELHHFKQDLALVTNYLTFYK
;
A
#
# COMPACT_ATOMS: atom_id res chain seq x y z
N MET A 1 6.81 13.93 -1.66
CA MET A 1 6.85 12.97 -0.51
C MET A 1 6.98 13.63 0.87
N VAL A 2 8.04 14.40 1.16
CA VAL A 2 8.22 15.10 2.46
C VAL A 2 7.43 16.41 2.53
N LYS A 3 7.51 17.24 1.48
CA LYS A 3 6.89 18.59 1.43
C LYS A 3 5.34 18.59 1.34
N GLU A 4 4.73 17.48 0.90
CA GLU A 4 3.30 17.40 0.55
C GLU A 4 2.46 16.54 1.51
N ASN A 5 3.11 15.77 2.38
CA ASN A 5 2.44 14.88 3.33
C ASN A 5 2.70 15.38 4.76
N TYR A 6 3.29 14.54 5.62
CA TYR A 6 3.66 14.92 6.98
C TYR A 6 5.07 15.51 6.99
N PRO A 7 5.25 16.74 7.51
CA PRO A 7 6.56 17.37 7.60
C PRO A 7 7.44 16.65 8.63
N ILE A 8 8.75 16.79 8.46
CA ILE A 8 9.77 16.36 9.43
C ILE A 8 10.62 17.57 9.81
N ARG A 9 11.37 17.47 10.90
CA ARG A 9 12.32 18.50 11.34
C ARG A 9 13.48 18.61 10.35
N ASP A 10 14.00 19.82 10.12
CA ASP A 10 15.08 20.09 9.16
C ASP A 10 16.37 19.32 9.50
N GLU A 11 16.59 19.04 10.79
CA GLU A 11 17.73 18.25 11.28
C GLU A 11 17.66 16.77 10.88
N THR A 12 16.48 16.28 10.48
CA THR A 12 16.25 14.86 10.15
C THR A 12 16.79 14.51 8.77
N MET A 13 16.62 15.40 7.80
CA MET A 13 16.96 15.15 6.41
C MET A 13 17.35 16.44 5.71
N ARG A 14 18.50 16.44 5.05
CA ARG A 14 19.00 17.61 4.34
C ARG A 14 18.12 17.89 3.13
N GLU A 15 17.83 19.15 2.86
CA GLU A 15 17.01 19.55 1.71
C GLU A 15 17.58 19.06 0.37
N VAL A 16 18.92 19.09 0.22
CA VAL A 16 19.59 18.56 -0.97
C VAL A 16 19.31 17.08 -1.21
N ASP A 17 19.17 16.27 -0.16
CA ASP A 17 18.87 14.84 -0.30
C ASP A 17 17.40 14.62 -0.72
N ILE A 18 16.49 15.51 -0.29
CA ILE A 18 15.07 15.49 -0.69
C ILE A 18 14.94 15.86 -2.17
N GLU A 19 15.60 16.94 -2.60
CA GLU A 19 15.50 17.45 -3.97
C GLU A 19 16.20 16.56 -5.00
N SER A 20 17.30 15.92 -4.60
CA SER A 20 18.06 15.03 -5.49
C SER A 20 17.71 13.55 -5.34
N PHE A 21 16.66 13.21 -4.57
CA PHE A 21 16.33 11.84 -4.17
C PHE A 21 16.36 10.83 -5.33
N GLU A 22 15.75 11.18 -6.46
CA GLU A 22 15.67 10.30 -7.65
C GLU A 22 17.04 9.97 -8.28
N ASN A 23 18.06 10.79 -8.00
CA ASN A 23 19.43 10.63 -8.52
C ASN A 23 20.38 9.95 -7.53
N LEU A 24 19.94 9.68 -6.30
CA LEU A 24 20.75 9.00 -5.29
C LEU A 24 20.88 7.50 -5.59
N SER A 25 21.88 6.85 -4.98
CA SER A 25 22.00 5.39 -5.06
C SER A 25 20.81 4.70 -4.38
N ALA A 26 20.44 3.50 -4.83
CA ALA A 26 19.32 2.74 -4.28
C ALA A 26 19.42 2.56 -2.75
N ILE A 27 20.61 2.20 -2.24
CA ILE A 27 20.84 2.05 -0.79
C ILE A 27 20.57 3.37 -0.05
N HIS A 28 20.95 4.49 -0.64
CA HIS A 28 20.72 5.79 -0.02
C HIS A 28 19.23 6.19 -0.08
N GLN A 29 18.55 5.92 -1.18
CA GLN A 29 17.10 6.11 -1.28
C GLN A 29 16.35 5.29 -0.22
N GLU A 30 16.70 4.01 -0.06
CA GLU A 30 16.14 3.12 0.97
C GLU A 30 16.43 3.64 2.39
N TYR A 31 17.65 4.10 2.65
CA TYR A 31 18.02 4.71 3.94
C TYR A 31 17.16 5.94 4.25
N LEU A 32 17.00 6.85 3.30
CA LEU A 32 16.20 8.07 3.50
C LEU A 32 14.71 7.75 3.67
N LEU A 33 14.18 6.76 2.94
CA LEU A 33 12.83 6.26 3.16
C LEU A 33 12.67 5.70 4.58
N TYR A 34 13.63 4.91 5.04
CA TYR A 34 13.64 4.37 6.40
C TYR A 34 13.65 5.49 7.45
N VAL A 35 14.58 6.44 7.34
CA VAL A 35 14.66 7.62 8.23
C VAL A 35 13.35 8.43 8.19
N ARG A 36 12.74 8.59 7.02
CA ARG A 36 11.45 9.29 6.88
C ARG A 36 10.31 8.60 7.63
N TYR A 37 10.31 7.27 7.73
CA TYR A 37 9.31 6.54 8.52
C TYR A 37 9.61 6.54 10.02
N THR A 38 10.89 6.51 10.42
CA THR A 38 11.25 6.62 11.85
C THR A 38 10.96 8.01 12.42
N ALA A 39 11.17 9.05 11.60
CA ALA A 39 10.95 10.45 11.99
C ALA A 39 9.49 10.81 12.27
N ILE A 40 8.55 10.00 11.78
CA ILE A 40 7.11 10.18 11.99
C ILE A 40 6.50 9.12 12.93
N LEU A 41 7.32 8.41 13.71
CA LEU A 41 6.78 7.53 14.76
C LEU A 41 6.04 8.35 15.82
N ILE A 42 6.54 9.56 16.05
CA ILE A 42 5.86 10.62 16.79
C ILE A 42 5.48 11.74 15.84
N ASP A 43 4.57 12.63 16.25
CA ASP A 43 4.48 13.94 15.61
C ASP A 43 5.59 14.85 16.18
N PRO A 44 6.66 15.13 15.41
CA PRO A 44 7.80 15.89 15.93
C PRO A 44 7.49 17.38 16.12
N PHE A 45 6.29 17.84 15.74
CA PHE A 45 5.82 19.21 15.94
C PHE A 45 4.72 19.32 17.01
N SER A 46 4.24 18.21 17.55
CA SER A 46 3.35 18.22 18.71
C SER A 46 4.06 18.79 19.94
N ASN A 47 3.31 19.37 20.88
CA ASN A 47 3.87 19.77 22.16
C ASN A 47 4.17 18.52 22.98
N PRO A 48 5.41 18.33 23.46
CA PRO A 48 5.70 17.22 24.35
C PRO A 48 4.99 17.40 25.70
N ASP A 49 4.68 16.28 26.36
CA ASP A 49 4.17 16.28 27.72
C ASP A 49 5.25 16.62 28.77
N ASP A 50 4.88 16.58 30.06
CA ASP A 50 5.79 16.89 31.17
C ASP A 50 7.00 15.93 31.27
N GLN A 51 6.96 14.78 30.58
CA GLN A 51 8.05 13.81 30.52
C GLN A 51 8.86 13.92 29.22
N GLY A 52 8.53 14.86 28.34
CA GLY A 52 9.19 15.04 27.05
C GLY A 52 8.67 14.11 25.95
N ALA A 53 7.57 13.39 26.17
CA ALA A 53 6.98 12.49 25.18
C ALA A 53 6.08 13.26 24.21
N TYR A 54 6.25 13.01 22.91
CA TYR A 54 5.45 13.58 21.85
C TYR A 54 4.22 12.72 21.56
N PHE A 55 3.25 13.28 20.82
CA PHE A 55 2.08 12.52 20.36
C PHE A 55 2.51 11.30 19.52
N ASP A 56 1.99 10.12 19.86
CA ASP A 56 2.28 8.86 19.16
C ASP A 56 1.52 8.80 17.84
N PHE A 57 2.24 9.12 16.76
CA PHE A 57 1.71 9.10 15.40
C PHE A 57 1.74 7.70 14.79
N SER A 58 2.51 6.77 15.38
CA SER A 58 2.66 5.39 14.92
C SER A 58 1.53 4.47 15.36
N ALA A 59 0.73 4.88 16.34
CA ALA A 59 -0.34 4.09 16.95
C ALA A 59 -1.59 3.91 16.04
N VAL A 60 -1.39 3.49 14.79
CA VAL A 60 -2.45 3.16 13.83
C VAL A 60 -2.63 1.64 13.78
N PRO A 61 -3.71 1.08 14.36
CA PRO A 61 -3.93 -0.36 14.35
C PRO A 61 -4.32 -0.87 12.96
N TYR A 62 -3.92 -2.10 12.65
CA TYR A 62 -4.44 -2.80 11.48
C TYR A 62 -5.92 -3.12 11.68
N LYS A 63 -6.73 -2.80 10.68
CA LYS A 63 -8.09 -3.35 10.60
C LYS A 63 -7.97 -4.81 10.17
N HIS A 64 -8.67 -5.68 10.87
CA HIS A 64 -8.78 -7.09 10.51
C HIS A 64 -10.01 -7.32 9.63
N VAL A 65 -10.12 -8.52 9.06
CA VAL A 65 -11.39 -8.97 8.47
C VAL A 65 -12.47 -8.92 9.53
N ASP A 66 -13.68 -8.52 9.14
CA ASP A 66 -14.79 -8.34 10.07
C ASP A 66 -16.11 -8.73 9.42
N THR A 67 -17.11 -9.01 10.26
CA THR A 67 -18.43 -9.48 9.85
C THR A 67 -19.40 -8.31 9.74
N ASP A 68 -20.18 -8.25 8.67
CA ASP A 68 -21.30 -7.31 8.58
C ASP A 68 -22.54 -7.78 9.35
N GLU A 69 -23.59 -6.96 9.34
CA GLU A 69 -24.88 -7.25 10.01
C GLU A 69 -25.59 -8.50 9.46
N GLN A 70 -25.21 -8.97 8.25
CA GLN A 70 -25.77 -10.15 7.60
C GLN A 70 -24.93 -11.42 7.85
N GLY A 71 -23.83 -11.32 8.61
CA GLY A 71 -22.95 -12.46 8.86
C GLY A 71 -21.89 -12.68 7.77
N VAL A 72 -21.72 -11.74 6.84
CA VAL A 72 -20.74 -11.84 5.75
C VAL A 72 -19.41 -11.26 6.19
N ILE A 73 -18.32 -11.99 5.97
CA ILE A 73 -16.95 -11.55 6.26
C ILE A 73 -16.42 -10.68 5.12
N HIS A 74 -15.87 -9.52 5.46
CA HIS A 74 -15.29 -8.56 4.52
C HIS A 74 -13.80 -8.32 4.79
N ILE A 75 -13.07 -8.05 3.71
CA ILE A 75 -11.69 -7.56 3.78
C ILE A 75 -11.75 -6.04 3.98
N PRO A 76 -11.03 -5.47 4.96
CA PRO A 76 -11.00 -4.03 5.16
C PRO A 76 -10.44 -3.30 3.95
N ARG A 77 -10.82 -2.02 3.83
CA ARG A 77 -10.41 -1.11 2.74
C ARG A 77 -8.92 -1.21 2.40
N MET A 78 -8.07 -1.26 3.42
CA MET A 78 -6.67 -1.61 3.29
C MET A 78 -6.52 -3.07 3.76
N PRO A 79 -6.16 -4.04 2.89
CA PRO A 79 -5.60 -3.84 1.55
C PRO A 79 -6.57 -4.05 0.37
N SER A 80 -7.90 -4.13 0.54
CA SER A 80 -8.81 -4.46 -0.58
C SER A 80 -8.73 -3.47 -1.76
N GLU A 81 -8.69 -2.16 -1.49
CA GLU A 81 -8.53 -1.13 -2.54
C GLU A 81 -7.11 -1.14 -3.12
N ASP A 82 -6.11 -1.48 -2.31
CA ASP A 82 -4.72 -1.58 -2.74
C ASP A 82 -4.52 -2.75 -3.71
N TYR A 83 -5.22 -3.88 -3.49
CA TYR A 83 -5.23 -5.01 -4.42
C TYR A 83 -5.73 -4.57 -5.80
N TYR A 84 -6.89 -3.90 -5.86
CA TYR A 84 -7.42 -3.39 -7.13
C TYR A 84 -6.45 -2.45 -7.84
N ARG A 85 -5.96 -1.42 -7.15
CA ARG A 85 -5.03 -0.43 -7.72
C ARG A 85 -3.75 -1.07 -8.24
N THR A 86 -3.19 -1.98 -7.46
CA THR A 86 -1.96 -2.70 -7.80
C THR A 86 -2.18 -3.61 -9.02
N LEU A 87 -3.32 -4.29 -9.09
CA LEU A 87 -3.72 -5.13 -10.21
C LEU A 87 -3.87 -4.32 -11.51
N MET A 88 -4.46 -3.12 -11.45
CA MET A 88 -4.55 -2.22 -12.60
C MET A 88 -3.17 -1.76 -13.08
N ILE A 89 -2.26 -1.38 -12.18
CA ILE A 89 -0.88 -0.99 -12.55
C ILE A 89 -0.14 -2.16 -13.21
N GLN A 90 -0.29 -3.38 -12.68
CA GLN A 90 0.28 -4.59 -13.30
C GLN A 90 -0.23 -4.77 -14.74
N ALA A 91 -1.54 -4.60 -14.95
CA ALA A 91 -2.16 -4.75 -16.26
C ALA A 91 -1.66 -3.71 -17.26
N ILE A 92 -1.53 -2.45 -16.83
CA ILE A 92 -0.94 -1.37 -17.63
C ILE A 92 0.52 -1.71 -17.98
N GLY A 93 1.32 -2.14 -16.99
CA GLY A 93 2.71 -2.56 -17.20
C GLY A 93 2.80 -3.66 -18.25
N ARG A 94 1.98 -4.72 -18.14
CA ARG A 94 1.92 -5.81 -19.13
C ARG A 94 1.51 -5.32 -20.51
N ALA A 95 0.48 -4.49 -20.63
CA ALA A 95 0.01 -3.94 -21.90
C ALA A 95 1.11 -3.09 -22.58
N LEU A 96 1.92 -2.38 -21.81
CA LEU A 96 3.03 -1.56 -22.28
C LEU A 96 4.37 -2.30 -22.37
N ASN A 97 4.40 -3.60 -22.08
CA ASN A 97 5.61 -4.43 -22.04
C ASN A 97 6.69 -3.94 -21.06
N VAL A 98 6.25 -3.43 -19.89
CA VAL A 98 7.09 -3.01 -18.76
C VAL A 98 6.99 -4.05 -17.65
N ALA A 99 8.13 -4.58 -17.22
CA ALA A 99 8.18 -5.54 -16.12
C ALA A 99 7.85 -4.87 -14.77
N THR A 100 7.05 -5.53 -13.94
CA THR A 100 6.65 -5.02 -12.61
C THR A 100 6.86 -6.05 -11.50
N PRO A 101 8.09 -6.58 -11.33
CA PRO A 101 8.35 -7.76 -10.48
C PRO A 101 7.98 -7.57 -9.00
N MET A 102 8.09 -6.35 -8.46
CA MET A 102 7.67 -6.06 -7.09
C MET A 102 6.14 -6.09 -6.96
N ILE A 103 5.41 -5.56 -7.95
CA ILE A 103 3.95 -5.62 -8.01
C ILE A 103 3.48 -7.08 -8.12
N ASP A 104 4.12 -7.87 -9.00
CA ASP A 104 3.83 -9.30 -9.13
C ASP A 104 3.98 -10.04 -7.78
N THR A 105 5.04 -9.73 -7.03
CA THR A 105 5.30 -10.30 -5.71
C THR A 105 4.24 -9.90 -4.68
N LEU A 106 3.83 -8.63 -4.65
CA LEU A 106 2.83 -8.13 -3.71
C LEU A 106 1.44 -8.73 -3.99
N LEU A 107 1.05 -8.82 -5.26
CA LEU A 107 -0.20 -9.46 -5.67
C LEU A 107 -0.22 -10.95 -5.31
N LEU A 108 0.87 -11.67 -5.58
CA LEU A 108 0.98 -13.09 -5.22
C LEU A 108 0.81 -13.32 -3.72
N ARG A 109 1.37 -12.45 -2.87
CA ARG A 109 1.20 -12.53 -1.41
C ARG A 109 -0.26 -12.35 -1.01
N TYR A 110 -0.92 -11.30 -1.51
CA TYR A 110 -2.33 -11.05 -1.25
C TYR A 110 -3.20 -12.24 -1.67
N GLU A 111 -3.03 -12.72 -2.90
CA GLU A 111 -3.82 -13.83 -3.46
C GLU A 111 -3.60 -15.14 -2.68
N THR A 112 -2.37 -15.40 -2.26
CA THR A 112 -2.05 -16.57 -1.42
C THR A 112 -2.73 -16.46 -0.06
N THR A 113 -2.70 -15.30 0.58
CA THR A 113 -3.36 -15.07 1.87
C THR A 113 -4.88 -15.20 1.77
N VAL A 114 -5.50 -14.62 0.74
CA VAL A 114 -6.95 -14.75 0.49
C VAL A 114 -7.32 -16.22 0.30
N LYS A 115 -6.57 -16.96 -0.53
CA LYS A 115 -6.82 -18.38 -0.75
C LYS A 115 -6.70 -19.19 0.54
N GLN A 116 -5.64 -18.96 1.33
CA GLN A 116 -5.46 -19.61 2.62
C GLN A 116 -6.62 -19.32 3.58
N TYR A 117 -7.12 -18.09 3.59
CA TYR A 117 -8.28 -17.73 4.42
C TYR A 117 -9.53 -18.52 3.99
N CYS A 118 -9.84 -18.55 2.69
CA CYS A 118 -10.96 -19.32 2.15
C CYS A 118 -10.86 -20.82 2.49
N ASP A 119 -9.67 -21.41 2.32
CA ASP A 119 -9.43 -22.84 2.56
C ASP A 119 -9.57 -23.23 4.04
N THR A 120 -9.32 -22.29 4.96
CA THR A 120 -9.37 -22.53 6.42
C THR A 120 -10.71 -22.13 7.06
N HIS A 121 -11.58 -21.41 6.35
CA HIS A 121 -12.84 -20.87 6.87
C HIS A 121 -14.06 -21.25 6.00
N LEU A 122 -14.11 -22.51 5.54
CA LEU A 122 -15.14 -23.03 4.61
C LEU A 122 -16.60 -22.85 5.05
N HIS A 123 -16.84 -22.66 6.35
CA HIS A 123 -18.18 -22.49 6.92
C HIS A 123 -18.61 -21.03 7.07
N GLN A 124 -17.72 -20.07 6.81
CA GLN A 124 -18.03 -18.65 6.86
C GLN A 124 -18.61 -18.18 5.52
N GLN A 125 -19.56 -17.25 5.57
CA GLN A 125 -20.01 -16.55 4.38
C GLN A 125 -19.02 -15.44 4.06
N LEU A 126 -18.36 -15.51 2.91
CA LEU A 126 -17.31 -14.56 2.51
C LEU A 126 -17.85 -13.56 1.47
N SER A 127 -17.40 -12.31 1.54
CA SER A 127 -17.75 -11.30 0.54
C SER A 127 -17.06 -11.58 -0.80
N LYS A 128 -17.49 -10.87 -1.85
CA LYS A 128 -16.87 -10.94 -3.19
C LYS A 128 -15.40 -10.53 -3.22
N GLN A 129 -14.91 -9.85 -2.18
CA GLN A 129 -13.50 -9.45 -2.09
C GLN A 129 -12.55 -10.65 -1.98
N PHE A 130 -13.08 -11.82 -1.59
CA PHE A 130 -12.36 -13.09 -1.56
C PHE A 130 -12.32 -13.79 -2.93
N GLU A 131 -13.05 -13.29 -3.93
CA GLU A 131 -13.02 -13.83 -5.31
C GLU A 131 -11.90 -13.15 -6.12
N LEU A 132 -10.79 -13.85 -6.39
CA LEU A 132 -9.60 -13.27 -7.06
C LEU A 132 -9.82 -12.83 -8.54
N HIS A 133 -11.01 -13.02 -9.09
CA HIS A 133 -11.30 -12.79 -10.51
C HIS A 133 -12.36 -11.73 -10.76
N HIS A 134 -12.78 -10.98 -9.74
CA HIS A 134 -13.89 -10.04 -9.87
C HIS A 134 -13.61 -8.81 -10.75
N PHE A 135 -12.34 -8.53 -11.10
CA PHE A 135 -11.93 -7.39 -11.93
C PHE A 135 -11.62 -7.71 -13.40
N LYS A 136 -12.03 -8.88 -13.91
CA LYS A 136 -11.73 -9.30 -15.29
C LYS A 136 -12.20 -8.30 -16.35
N GLN A 137 -13.32 -7.62 -16.12
CA GLN A 137 -13.87 -6.65 -17.06
C GLN A 137 -13.00 -5.38 -17.14
N ASP A 138 -12.63 -4.80 -15.99
CA ASP A 138 -11.73 -3.66 -15.89
C ASP A 138 -10.40 -3.93 -16.58
N LEU A 139 -9.82 -5.11 -16.30
CA LEU A 139 -8.57 -5.56 -16.93
C LEU A 139 -8.67 -5.61 -18.46
N ALA A 140 -9.79 -6.13 -18.98
CA ALA A 140 -10.04 -6.18 -20.41
C ALA A 140 -10.18 -4.77 -21.01
N LEU A 141 -10.89 -3.86 -20.34
CA LEU A 141 -11.07 -2.48 -20.81
C LEU A 141 -9.73 -1.73 -20.87
N VAL A 142 -8.92 -1.80 -19.81
CA VAL A 142 -7.59 -1.16 -19.76
C VAL A 142 -6.67 -1.73 -20.83
N THR A 143 -6.64 -3.06 -20.97
CA THR A 143 -5.80 -3.71 -21.97
C THR A 143 -6.23 -3.31 -23.39
N ASN A 144 -7.52 -3.37 -23.69
CA ASN A 144 -8.05 -3.02 -25.01
C ASN A 144 -7.82 -1.54 -25.35
N TYR A 145 -7.98 -0.65 -24.37
CA TYR A 145 -7.70 0.77 -24.56
C TYR A 145 -6.23 0.96 -24.95
N LEU A 146 -5.29 0.39 -24.20
CA LEU A 146 -3.86 0.58 -24.45
C LEU A 146 -3.33 -0.15 -25.68
N THR A 147 -3.96 -1.25 -26.11
CA THR A 147 -3.57 -1.96 -27.33
C THR A 147 -4.18 -1.36 -28.59
N PHE A 148 -5.35 -0.71 -28.49
CA PHE A 148 -6.00 -0.05 -29.63
C PHE A 148 -5.24 1.22 -30.10
N TYR A 149 -4.51 1.88 -29.20
CA TYR A 149 -3.71 3.07 -29.53
C TYR A 149 -2.22 2.75 -29.83
N LYS A 150 -1.86 1.48 -30.03
CA LYS A 150 -0.56 1.09 -30.62
C LYS A 150 -0.67 0.98 -32.12
#